data_AF-A0AA86GP69-F1
#
_entry.id   AF-A0AA86GP69-F1
#
_cell.length_a   1.000
_cell.length_b   1.000
_cell.length_c   1.000
_cell.angle_alpha   90.00
_cell.angle_beta   90.00
_cell.angle_gamma   90.00
#
_symmetry.space_group_name_H-M   'P 1'
#
loop_
_entity.id
_entity.type
_entity.pdbx_description
1 polymer ?
#
loop_
_entity_poly.entity_id
_entity_poly.type
_entity_poly.pdbx_seq_one_letter_code
_entity_poly.pdbx_strand_id
1 'polypeptide(L)' 'MRNSLDHLPPQKQRELERVVQIIFEEFEDALALATQDWKRKGRIAKIILYGSYARGGWVDEPHTEVVPPIWTVWRLS' A
#
# COMPACT_ATOMS: atom_id res chain seq x y z
N MET A 1 1.04 8.22 15.78
CA MET A 1 1.21 7.44 14.53
C MET A 1 2.59 6.84 14.56
N ARG A 2 2.75 5.56 14.18
CA ARG A 2 4.08 5.00 13.94
C ARG A 2 4.63 5.62 12.65
N ASN A 3 5.92 5.96 12.69
CA ASN A 3 6.68 6.57 11.60
C ASN A 3 7.75 5.61 11.03
N SER A 4 7.89 4.42 11.62
CA SER A 4 8.76 3.35 11.16
C SER A 4 7.94 2.24 10.47
N LEU A 5 8.57 1.56 9.51
CA LEU A 5 8.06 0.39 8.79
C LEU A 5 8.63 -0.94 9.31
N ASP A 6 9.39 -0.94 10.41
CA ASP A 6 10.12 -2.12 10.93
C ASP A 6 9.18 -3.29 11.31
N HIS A 7 7.89 -3.02 11.51
CA HIS A 7 6.87 -4.03 11.78
C HIS A 7 6.41 -4.78 10.53
N LEU A 8 6.82 -4.37 9.32
CA LEU A 8 6.51 -5.05 8.07
C LEU A 8 7.66 -5.96 7.65
N PRO A 9 7.39 -7.08 6.98
CA PRO A 9 8.45 -7.89 6.39
C PRO A 9 9.28 -7.10 5.36
N PRO A 10 10.59 -7.41 5.20
CA PRO A 10 11.49 -6.65 4.32
C PRO A 10 11.01 -6.53 2.87
N GLN A 11 10.29 -7.54 2.35
CA GLN A 11 9.73 -7.48 1.01
C GLN A 11 8.69 -6.36 0.87
N LYS A 12 7.80 -6.22 1.85
CA LYS A 12 6.78 -5.17 1.85
C LYS A 12 7.37 -3.78 2.08
N GLN A 13 8.43 -3.68 2.89
CA GLN A 13 9.18 -2.43 3.01
C GLN A 13 9.72 -1.97 1.65
N ARG A 14 10.38 -2.87 0.90
CA ARG A 14 10.89 -2.57 -0.46
C ARG A 14 9.78 -2.22 -1.45
N GLU A 15 8.64 -2.90 -1.38
CA GLU A 15 7.47 -2.57 -2.21
C GLU A 15 6.96 -1.16 -1.90
N LEU A 16 6.85 -0.79 -0.61
CA LEU A 16 6.42 0.55 -0.20
C LEU A 16 7.44 1.63 -0.60
N GLU A 17 8.74 1.36 -0.48
CA GLU A 17 9.79 2.25 -0.98
C GLU A 17 9.60 2.53 -2.48
N ARG A 18 9.33 1.48 -3.27
CA ARG A 18 9.07 1.62 -4.71
C ARG A 18 7.79 2.41 -4.99
N VAL A 19 6.72 2.17 -4.24
CA VAL A 19 5.46 2.94 -4.39
C VAL A 19 5.70 4.42 -4.08
N VAL A 20 6.44 4.72 -3.02
CA VAL A 20 6.78 6.11 -2.66
C VAL A 20 7.60 6.75 -3.77
N GLN A 21 8.59 6.06 -4.32
CA GLN A 21 9.41 6.55 -5.42
C GLN A 21 8.54 6.92 -6.64
N ILE A 22 7.65 6.02 -7.07
CA ILE A 22 6.74 6.27 -8.19
C ILE A 22 5.85 7.49 -7.93
N ILE A 23 5.30 7.63 -6.71
CA ILE A 23 4.46 8.79 -6.36
C ILE A 23 5.22 10.10 -6.54
N PHE A 24 6.50 10.15 -6.13
CA PHE A 24 7.31 11.35 -6.30
C PHE A 24 7.68 11.60 -7.76
N GLU A 25 8.08 10.57 -8.50
CA GLU A 25 8.41 10.69 -9.94
C GLU A 25 7.21 11.23 -10.73
N GLU A 26 6.04 10.60 -10.59
CA GLU A 26 4.82 11.01 -11.30
C GLU A 26 4.34 12.41 -10.87
N PHE A 27 4.57 12.78 -9.60
CA PHE A 27 4.23 14.11 -9.11
C PHE A 27 5.12 15.19 -9.72
N GLU A 28 6.43 14.95 -9.80
CA GLU A 28 7.38 15.86 -10.45
C GLU A 28 7.07 16.01 -11.94
N ASP A 29 6.76 14.92 -12.64
CA ASP A 29 6.35 14.96 -14.04
C ASP A 29 5.06 15.77 -14.23
N ALA A 30 4.06 15.56 -13.37
CA ALA A 30 2.81 16.34 -13.40
C ALA A 30 3.04 17.83 -13.08
N LEU A 31 3.99 18.15 -12.19
CA LEU A 31 4.40 19.53 -11.89
C LEU A 31 5.15 20.18 -13.06
N ALA A 32 6.03 19.44 -13.73
CA ALA A 32 6.80 19.93 -14.88
C ALA A 32 5.88 20.27 -16.07
N LEU A 33 4.82 19.49 -16.26
CA LEU A 33 3.80 19.72 -17.29
C LEU A 33 2.76 20.80 -16.91
N ALA A 34 2.77 21.28 -15.67
CA ALA A 34 1.79 22.25 -15.21
C ALA A 34 2.05 23.65 -15.80
N THR A 35 1.13 24.13 -16.62
CA THR A 35 1.18 25.47 -17.24
C THR A 35 0.65 26.58 -16.35
N GLN A 36 -0.06 26.26 -15.26
CA GLN A 36 -0.61 27.25 -14.33
C GLN A 36 0.30 27.46 -13.12
N ASP A 37 0.59 28.72 -12.78
CA ASP A 37 1.55 29.13 -11.73
C ASP A 37 1.25 28.55 -10.34
N TRP A 38 -0.01 28.31 -10.00
CA TRP A 38 -0.39 27.71 -8.72
C TRP A 38 -0.13 26.20 -8.67
N LYS A 39 -0.24 25.50 -9.81
CA LYS A 39 0.06 24.07 -9.89
C LYS A 39 1.56 23.82 -9.78
N ARG A 40 2.40 24.65 -10.39
CA ARG A 40 3.87 24.57 -10.31
C ARG A 40 4.46 24.73 -8.90
N LYS A 41 3.66 25.22 -7.95
CA LYS A 41 4.05 25.41 -6.54
C LYS A 41 3.55 24.29 -5.62
N GLY A 42 2.92 23.26 -6.18
CA GLY A 42 2.46 22.11 -5.42
C GLY A 42 3.62 21.39 -4.73
N ARG A 43 3.37 20.84 -3.54
CA ARG A 43 4.32 19.98 -2.82
C ARG A 43 3.57 18.86 -2.12
N ILE A 44 4.14 17.66 -2.11
CA ILE A 44 3.62 16.55 -1.29
C ILE A 44 3.92 16.89 0.18
N ALA A 45 2.87 17.09 0.99
CA ALA A 45 3.04 17.43 2.40
C ALA A 45 3.32 16.19 3.26
N LYS A 46 2.57 15.10 3.04
CA LYS A 46 2.71 13.82 3.74
C LYS A 46 2.20 12.67 2.88
N ILE A 47 2.84 11.51 2.99
CA ILE A 47 2.31 10.22 2.54
C ILE A 47 1.91 9.44 3.79
N ILE A 48 0.69 8.91 3.82
CA ILE A 48 0.15 8.21 4.99
C ILE A 48 -0.20 6.79 4.60
N LEU A 49 0.45 5.83 5.25
CA LEU A 49 0.09 4.43 5.17
C LEU A 49 -1.10 4.15 6.11
N TYR A 50 -2.14 3.49 5.60
CA TYR A 50 -3.35 3.14 6.37
C TYR A 50 -3.57 1.62 6.40
N GLY A 51 -4.51 1.17 7.24
CA GLY A 51 -4.94 -0.23 7.29
C GLY A 51 -4.03 -1.14 8.10
N SER A 52 -4.07 -2.44 7.82
CA SER A 52 -3.27 -3.48 8.49
C SER A 52 -1.76 -3.23 8.35
N TYR A 53 -1.34 -2.71 7.20
CA TYR A 53 0.05 -2.32 6.91
C TYR A 53 0.61 -1.26 7.86
N ALA A 54 -0.24 -0.38 8.40
CA ALA A 54 0.20 0.66 9.35
C ALA A 54 0.24 0.18 10.81
N ARG A 55 -0.47 -0.90 11.14
CA ARG A 55 -0.73 -1.33 12.52
C ARG A 55 0.05 -2.57 12.96
N GLY A 56 0.78 -3.23 12.06
CA GLY A 56 1.56 -4.43 12.39
C GLY A 56 0.73 -5.70 12.59
N GLY A 57 -0.57 -5.66 12.25
CA GLY A 57 -1.42 -6.86 12.16
C GLY A 57 -1.53 -7.38 10.73
N TRP A 58 -0.60 -7.00 9.87
CA TRP A 58 -0.55 -7.50 8.50
C TRP A 58 0.02 -8.92 8.53
N VAL A 59 -0.75 -9.89 8.02
CA VAL A 59 -0.35 -11.28 7.86
C VAL A 59 -0.22 -11.52 6.36
N ASP A 60 0.96 -11.96 5.92
CA ASP A 60 1.12 -12.58 4.61
C ASP A 60 0.49 -13.97 4.74
N GLU A 61 -0.63 -14.20 4.07
CA GLU A 61 -1.18 -15.54 3.90
C GLU A 61 -0.70 -16.07 2.54
N PRO A 62 0.51 -16.68 2.45
CA PRO A 62 0.85 -17.45 1.29
C PRO A 62 -0.05 -18.69 1.32
N HIS A 63 -0.95 -18.78 0.35
CA HIS A 63 -1.91 -19.86 0.17
C HIS A 63 -3.16 -19.71 1.04
N THR A 64 -4.20 -19.11 0.47
CA THR A 64 -5.53 -19.67 0.66
C THR A 64 -5.51 -21.04 -0.03
N GLU A 65 -4.96 -22.06 0.63
CA GLU A 65 -5.35 -23.44 0.32
C GLU A 65 -6.84 -23.50 0.58
N VAL A 66 -7.58 -23.54 -0.53
CA VAL A 66 -8.97 -23.95 -0.70
C VAL A 66 -9.65 -24.30 0.62
N VAL A 67 -10.20 -23.30 1.33
CA VAL A 67 -11.19 -23.58 2.36
C VAL A 67 -12.39 -24.14 1.59
N PRO A 68 -12.74 -25.43 1.74
CA PRO A 68 -13.86 -25.97 1.00
C PRO A 68 -15.12 -25.19 1.41
N PRO A 69 -15.98 -24.81 0.45
CA PRO A 69 -17.20 -24.08 0.77
C PRO A 69 -18.00 -24.83 1.84
N ILE A 70 -18.48 -24.10 2.86
CA ILE A 70 -19.35 -24.58 3.96
C ILE A 70 -20.52 -25.45 3.47
N TRP A 71 -20.91 -25.28 2.22
CA TRP A 71 -21.91 -26.06 1.51
C TRP A 71 -21.59 -27.55 1.33
N THR A 72 -20.33 -27.99 1.44
CA THR A 72 -19.96 -29.42 1.31
C THR A 72 -20.43 -30.25 2.51
N VAL A 73 -20.57 -29.64 3.71
CA VAL A 73 -21.02 -30.36 4.93
C VAL A 73 -22.53 -30.62 4.92
N TRP A 74 -23.32 -29.85 4.15
CA TRP A 74 -24.79 -29.98 4.13
C TRP A 74 -25.35 -30.87 3.01
N ARG A 75 -24.51 -31.55 2.22
CA ARG A 75 -24.95 -32.40 1.08
C ARG A 75 -25.07 -33.90 1.39
N LEU A 76 -24.83 -34.32 2.64
CA LEU A 76 -24.85 -35.74 3.05
C LEU A 76 -25.81 -36.05 4.22
N SER A 77 -26.91 -35.32 4.36
CA SER A 77 -28.03 -35.70 5.25
C SER A 77 -29.37 -35.55 4.56
#